data_AF-A0A1R1Y6B2-F1
#
_entry.id   AF-A0A1R1Y6B2-F1
#
_cell.length_a   1.000
_cell.length_b   1.000
_cell.length_c   1.000
_cell.angle_alpha   90.00
_cell.angle_beta   90.00
_cell.angle_gamma   90.00
#
_symmetry.space_group_name_H-M   'P 1'
#
loop_
_entity.id
_entity.type
_entity.pdbx_description
1 polymer ?
#
loop_
_entity_poly.entity_id
_entity_poly.type
_entity_poly.pdbx_seq_one_letter_code
_entity_poly.pdbx_strand_id
1 'polypeptide(L)'
;MIPYIPNPINSLKIALTGGIRDNLADYEIMADYLLYRLNSFGSTNYVKALGLSEPTDNIDFLLNHVAKRIGALQPGGVPLPSVAARFFINQYRLGKYGLFCLDDISYLDVVNEIDLNKNSGTLSKNQARKLVINERKLRNLEKFNSRNEIKT
;
A
#
# COMPACT_ATOMS: atom_id res chain seq x y z
N MET A 1 3.29 -1.83 -18.18
CA MET A 1 2.40 -0.74 -18.64
C MET A 1 2.44 0.35 -17.59
N ILE A 2 2.61 1.62 -17.98
CA ILE A 2 2.58 2.73 -17.01
C ILE A 2 1.12 3.16 -16.88
N PRO A 3 0.51 3.09 -15.68
CA PRO A 3 -0.85 3.55 -15.48
C PRO A 3 -0.92 5.08 -15.60
N TYR A 4 -2.03 5.60 -16.13
CA TYR A 4 -2.31 7.03 -16.08
C TYR A 4 -2.72 7.40 -14.66
N ILE A 5 -1.91 8.25 -14.02
CA ILE A 5 -2.16 8.73 -12.65
C ILE A 5 -2.11 10.26 -12.69
N PRO A 6 -3.24 10.96 -12.55
CA PRO A 6 -3.27 12.42 -12.67
C PRO A 6 -2.62 13.12 -11.48
N ASN A 7 -2.66 12.51 -10.28
CA ASN A 7 -2.08 13.09 -9.08
C ASN A 7 -0.61 12.63 -8.92
N PRO A 8 0.37 13.56 -8.91
CA PRO A 8 1.79 13.21 -8.79
C PRO A 8 2.12 12.51 -7.47
N ILE A 9 1.45 12.85 -6.37
CA ILE A 9 1.66 12.23 -5.06
C ILE A 9 1.26 10.74 -5.12
N ASN A 10 0.13 10.43 -5.76
CA ASN A 10 -0.30 9.04 -5.93
C ASN A 10 0.69 8.26 -6.80
N SER A 11 1.26 8.90 -7.83
CA SER A 11 2.34 8.30 -8.62
C SER A 11 3.57 7.99 -7.77
N LEU A 12 3.93 8.88 -6.84
CA LEU A 12 5.04 8.65 -5.91
C LEU A 12 4.76 7.50 -4.94
N LYS A 13 3.55 7.43 -4.36
CA LYS A 13 3.13 6.32 -3.49
C LYS A 13 3.24 4.97 -4.21
N ILE A 14 2.80 4.91 -5.48
CA ILE A 14 2.85 3.71 -6.31
C ILE A 14 4.30 3.37 -6.71
N ALA A 15 5.12 4.36 -7.05
CA ALA A 15 6.54 4.15 -7.29
C ALA A 15 7.21 3.55 -6.06
N LEU A 16 6.92 4.09 -4.87
CA LEU A 16 7.57 3.69 -3.64
C LEU A 16 7.29 2.23 -3.26
N THR A 17 6.06 1.75 -3.52
CA THR A 17 5.67 0.36 -3.29
C THR A 17 6.14 -0.60 -4.40
N GLY A 18 6.73 -0.09 -5.49
CA GLY A 18 7.20 -0.88 -6.63
C GLY A 18 6.10 -1.23 -7.64
N GLY A 19 4.98 -0.51 -7.63
CA GLY A 19 3.89 -0.70 -8.58
C GLY A 19 4.17 -0.15 -9.98
N ILE A 20 5.16 0.73 -10.12
CA ILE A 20 5.72 1.18 -11.41
C ILE A 20 7.24 1.00 -11.42
N ARG A 21 7.86 1.07 -12.60
CA ARG A 21 9.33 0.96 -12.70
C ARG A 21 10.00 2.18 -12.06
N ASP A 22 11.00 1.91 -11.23
CA ASP A 22 11.73 2.92 -10.46
C ASP A 22 12.51 3.93 -11.32
N ASN A 23 12.75 3.64 -12.60
CA ASN A 23 13.42 4.57 -13.50
C ASN A 23 12.55 5.73 -13.99
N LEU A 24 11.28 5.80 -13.58
CA LEU A 24 10.38 6.91 -13.91
C LEU A 24 10.40 8.05 -12.88
N ALA A 25 10.83 7.78 -11.65
CA ALA A 25 10.86 8.76 -10.57
C ALA A 25 12.27 8.86 -10.01
N ASP A 26 12.67 10.07 -9.63
CA ASP A 26 13.96 10.28 -8.98
C ASP A 26 13.97 9.61 -7.60
N TYR A 27 14.96 8.75 -7.36
CA TYR A 27 15.09 8.05 -6.07
C TYR A 27 15.25 9.03 -4.92
N GLU A 28 15.88 10.19 -5.14
CA GLU A 28 16.10 11.18 -4.09
C GLU A 28 14.77 11.82 -3.67
N ILE A 29 13.91 12.16 -4.64
CA ILE A 29 12.56 12.67 -4.40
C ILE A 29 11.68 11.61 -3.72
N MET A 30 11.77 10.36 -4.16
CA MET A 30 11.04 9.26 -3.53
C MET A 30 11.49 9.03 -2.08
N ALA A 31 12.79 9.12 -1.80
CA ALA A 31 13.35 8.96 -0.48
C ALA A 31 12.96 10.12 0.45
N ASP A 32 12.92 11.36 -0.07
CA ASP A 32 12.45 12.54 0.65
C ASP A 32 10.98 12.38 1.08
N TYR A 33 10.11 12.03 0.14
CA TYR A 33 8.70 11.77 0.44
C TYR A 33 8.51 10.63 1.46
N LEU A 34 9.33 9.57 1.37
CA LEU A 34 9.30 8.49 2.34
C LEU A 34 9.70 8.96 3.73
N LEU A 35 10.76 9.77 3.84
CA LEU A 35 11.20 10.35 5.10
C LEU A 35 10.07 11.16 5.74
N TYR A 36 9.46 12.06 4.96
CA TYR A 36 8.29 12.83 5.39
C TYR A 36 7.15 11.93 5.90
N ARG A 37 6.78 10.87 5.17
CA ARG A 37 5.71 9.95 5.59
C ARG A 37 6.07 9.18 6.85
N LEU A 38 7.29 8.68 6.98
CA LEU A 38 7.75 7.96 8.18
C LEU A 38 7.72 8.85 9.42
N ASN A 39 8.16 10.11 9.28
CA ASN A 39 8.09 11.11 10.35
C ASN A 39 6.64 11.45 10.70
N SER A 40 5.78 11.61 9.70
CA SER A 40 4.34 11.88 9.90
C SER A 40 3.62 10.75 10.63
N PHE A 41 4.04 9.50 10.44
CA PHE A 41 3.53 8.35 11.19
C PHE A 41 4.12 8.22 12.60
N GLY A 42 5.05 9.09 12.99
CA GLY A 42 5.78 8.99 14.27
C GLY A 42 6.72 7.78 14.34
N SER A 43 7.15 7.23 13.20
CA SER A 43 8.00 6.04 13.17
C SER A 43 9.46 6.38 13.43
N THR A 44 10.00 5.95 14.57
CA THR A 44 11.44 6.01 14.87
C THR A 44 12.20 4.75 14.45
N ASN A 45 11.55 3.83 13.72
CA ASN A 45 12.15 2.55 13.36
C ASN A 45 13.29 2.71 12.36
N TYR A 46 13.14 3.63 11.40
CA TYR A 46 14.20 3.93 10.45
C TYR A 46 15.44 4.52 11.14
N VAL A 47 15.25 5.32 12.20
CA VAL A 47 16.33 5.89 13.02
C VAL A 47 17.18 4.77 13.63
N LYS A 48 16.52 3.78 14.26
CA LYS A 48 17.21 2.60 14.84
C LYS A 48 17.86 1.74 13.77
N ALA A 49 17.15 1.46 12.67
CA ALA A 49 17.66 0.65 11.58
C ALA A 49 18.90 1.30 10.92
N LEU A 50 18.89 2.63 10.78
CA LEU A 50 19.96 3.44 10.20
C LEU A 50 21.00 3.90 11.22
N GLY A 51 20.83 3.65 12.52
CA GLY A 51 21.81 3.98 13.55
C GLY A 51 21.97 5.50 13.74
N LEU A 52 20.90 6.25 13.47
CA LEU A 52 20.83 7.69 13.69
C LEU A 52 20.59 7.98 15.17
N SER A 53 21.05 9.13 15.65
CA SER A 53 20.77 9.59 17.02
C SER A 53 19.32 10.02 17.21
N GLU A 54 18.76 10.70 16.21
CA GLU A 54 17.43 11.29 16.24
C GLU A 54 16.77 11.26 14.85
N PRO A 55 15.43 11.38 14.77
CA PRO A 55 14.73 11.60 13.50
C PRO A 55 15.22 12.88 12.83
N THR A 56 15.23 12.90 11.50
CA THR A 56 15.62 14.07 10.72
C THR A 56 14.58 14.36 9.65
N ASP A 57 14.46 15.63 9.25
CA ASP A 57 13.64 16.09 8.12
C ASP A 57 14.52 16.54 6.94
N ASN A 58 15.85 16.45 7.09
CA ASN A 58 16.79 16.82 6.04
C ASN A 58 17.22 15.57 5.24
N ILE A 59 16.72 15.46 4.01
CA ILE A 59 17.03 14.33 3.14
C ILE A 59 18.52 14.25 2.80
N ASP A 60 19.21 15.36 2.55
CA ASP A 60 20.63 15.37 2.24
C ASP A 60 21.46 14.82 3.41
N PHE A 61 21.11 15.22 4.64
CA PHE A 61 21.75 14.70 5.85
C PHE A 61 21.55 13.18 5.96
N LEU A 62 20.32 12.71 5.76
CA LEU A 62 19.98 11.29 5.80
C LEU A 62 20.76 10.50 4.74
N LEU A 63 20.72 10.94 3.48
CA LEU A 63 21.35 10.25 2.37
C LEU A 63 22.87 10.23 2.51
N ASN A 64 23.49 11.32 2.98
CA ASN A 64 24.92 11.35 3.29
C ASN A 64 25.29 10.38 4.41
N HIS A 65 24.48 10.29 5.46
CA HIS A 65 24.68 9.34 6.56
C HIS A 65 24.58 7.89 6.05
N VAL A 66 23.54 7.59 5.29
CA VAL A 66 23.31 6.26 4.71
C VAL A 66 24.42 5.88 3.73
N ALA A 67 24.84 6.80 2.85
CA ALA A 67 25.90 6.59 1.87
C ALA A 67 27.22 6.20 2.54
N LYS A 68 27.62 6.92 3.59
CA LYS A 68 28.80 6.61 4.40
C LYS A 68 28.68 5.23 5.05
N ARG A 69 27.51 4.91 5.60
CA ARG A 69 27.27 3.63 6.29
C ARG A 69 27.34 2.42 5.36
N ILE A 70 26.79 2.52 4.14
CA ILE A 70 26.77 1.40 3.18
C ILE A 70 28.02 1.36 2.28
N GLY A 71 28.94 2.32 2.42
CA GLY A 71 30.11 2.43 1.56
C GLY A 71 29.80 2.92 0.14
N ALA A 72 28.66 3.58 -0.08
CA ALA A 72 28.29 4.17 -1.37
C ALA A 72 28.99 5.52 -1.56
N LEU A 73 30.30 5.45 -1.83
CA LEU A 73 31.17 6.61 -2.00
C LEU A 73 31.83 6.58 -3.38
N GLN A 74 31.95 7.74 -4.01
CA GLN A 74 32.81 7.95 -5.17
C GLN A 74 34.29 8.05 -4.77
N PRO A 75 35.22 7.93 -5.75
CA PRO A 75 36.63 8.28 -5.53
C PRO A 75 36.77 9.65 -4.87
N GLY A 76 37.63 9.75 -3.85
CA GLY A 76 37.74 10.95 -3.01
C GLY A 76 36.78 11.00 -1.83
N GLY A 77 35.99 9.95 -1.58
CA GLY A 77 35.14 9.84 -0.39
C GLY A 77 33.83 10.62 -0.47
N VAL A 78 33.44 11.08 -1.67
CA VAL A 78 32.22 11.85 -1.90
C VAL A 78 31.00 10.91 -1.85
N PRO A 79 30.01 11.16 -0.99
CA PRO A 79 28.79 10.35 -0.92
C PRO A 79 28.00 10.29 -2.24
N LEU A 80 27.42 9.12 -2.54
CA LEU A 80 26.50 8.93 -3.66
C LEU A 80 25.04 8.93 -3.18
N PRO A 81 24.33 10.07 -3.25
CA PRO A 81 22.96 10.18 -2.72
C PRO A 81 21.99 9.22 -3.42
N SER A 82 22.06 9.07 -4.74
CA SER A 82 21.12 8.22 -5.48
C SER A 82 21.24 6.72 -5.11
N VAL A 83 22.44 6.24 -4.78
CA VAL A 83 22.66 4.85 -4.31
C VAL A 83 22.13 4.68 -2.89
N ALA A 84 22.35 5.67 -2.03
CA ALA A 84 21.81 5.69 -0.66
C ALA A 84 20.28 5.76 -0.66
N ALA A 85 19.69 6.56 -1.53
CA ALA A 85 18.24 6.71 -1.69
C ALA A 85 17.60 5.38 -2.13
N ARG A 86 18.19 4.72 -3.14
CA ARG A 86 17.75 3.38 -3.56
C ARG A 86 17.86 2.36 -2.43
N PHE A 87 18.93 2.40 -1.64
CA PHE A 87 19.09 1.53 -0.48
C PHE A 87 17.98 1.79 0.56
N PHE A 88 17.74 3.06 0.90
CA PHE A 88 16.71 3.48 1.85
C PHE A 88 15.31 2.99 1.46
N ILE A 89 14.92 3.21 0.20
CA ILE A 89 13.63 2.74 -0.34
C ILE A 89 13.54 1.21 -0.31
N ASN A 90 14.61 0.50 -0.65
CA ASN A 90 14.62 -0.96 -0.61
C ASN A 90 14.46 -1.50 0.82
N GLN A 91 15.07 -0.87 1.83
CA GLN A 91 14.86 -1.26 3.23
C GLN A 91 13.41 -1.08 3.66
N TYR A 92 12.76 0.00 3.21
CA TYR A 92 11.33 0.19 3.41
C TYR A 92 10.49 -0.92 2.76
N ARG A 93 10.76 -1.24 1.49
CA ARG A 93 10.06 -2.32 0.76
C ARG A 93 10.22 -3.69 1.40
N LEU A 94 11.36 -3.93 2.05
CA LEU A 94 11.62 -5.14 2.85
C LEU A 94 10.94 -5.12 4.24
N GLY A 95 10.21 -4.06 4.58
CA GLY A 95 9.52 -3.91 5.86
C GLY A 95 10.44 -3.59 7.04
N LYS A 96 11.70 -3.20 6.80
CA LYS A 96 12.69 -2.96 7.87
C LYS A 96 12.36 -1.74 8.73
N TYR A 97 11.57 -0.81 8.20
CA TYR A 97 11.09 0.36 8.94
C TYR A 97 9.72 0.15 9.58
N GLY A 98 9.07 -0.99 9.33
CA GLY A 98 7.70 -1.29 9.74
C GLY A 98 6.77 -1.48 8.54
N LEU A 99 5.50 -1.73 8.85
CA LEU A 99 4.43 -1.92 7.88
C LEU A 99 3.53 -0.68 7.89
N PHE A 100 3.45 0.01 6.76
CA PHE A 100 2.68 1.26 6.65
C PHE A 100 1.75 1.22 5.44
N CYS A 101 0.58 1.84 5.58
CA CYS A 101 -0.29 2.17 4.46
C CYS A 101 0.01 3.61 4.02
N LEU A 102 0.39 3.80 2.76
CA LEU A 102 0.67 5.15 2.23
C LEU A 102 -0.61 5.90 1.85
N ASP A 103 -1.74 5.21 1.76
CA ASP A 103 -3.03 5.80 1.45
C ASP A 103 -3.68 6.36 2.71
N ASP A 104 -4.29 7.53 2.57
CA ASP A 104 -4.98 8.20 3.65
C ASP A 104 -6.41 7.65 3.66
N ILE A 105 -6.67 6.65 4.51
CA ILE A 105 -7.96 5.94 4.57
C ILE A 105 -8.78 6.51 5.73
N SER A 106 -9.93 7.11 5.43
CA SER A 106 -10.92 7.49 6.42
C SER A 106 -11.99 6.40 6.57
N TYR A 107 -12.44 6.15 7.80
CA TYR A 107 -13.56 5.25 8.05
C TYR A 107 -14.82 5.68 7.28
N LEU A 108 -15.06 6.99 7.20
CA LEU A 108 -16.23 7.54 6.55
C LEU A 108 -16.24 7.24 5.04
N ASP A 109 -15.07 7.35 4.40
CA ASP A 109 -14.90 7.04 2.97
C ASP A 109 -15.18 5.56 2.70
N VAL A 110 -14.71 4.67 3.58
CA VAL A 110 -14.97 3.23 3.50
C VAL A 110 -16.47 2.93 3.62
N VAL A 111 -17.17 3.55 4.58
CA VAL A 111 -18.62 3.37 4.75
C VAL A 111 -19.37 3.84 3.50
N ASN A 112 -19.02 5.02 2.99
CA ASN A 112 -19.63 5.58 1.77
C ASN A 112 -19.43 4.64 0.57
N GLU A 113 -18.22 4.12 0.35
CA GLU A 113 -17.97 3.17 -0.74
C GLU A 113 -18.73 1.86 -0.56
N ILE A 114 -18.84 1.33 0.66
CA ILE A 114 -19.61 0.12 0.95
C ILE A 114 -21.09 0.34 0.63
N ASP A 115 -21.66 1.46 1.03
CA ASP A 115 -23.07 1.77 0.80
C ASP A 115 -23.36 2.06 -0.68
N LEU A 116 -22.46 2.75 -1.38
CA LEU A 116 -22.51 2.91 -2.84
C LEU A 116 -22.49 1.55 -3.54
N ASN A 117 -21.59 0.64 -3.14
CA ASN A 117 -21.50 -0.69 -3.72
C ASN A 117 -22.75 -1.54 -3.43
N LYS A 118 -23.37 -1.45 -2.25
CA LYS A 118 -24.66 -2.11 -1.96
C LYS A 118 -25.78 -1.59 -2.87
N ASN A 119 -25.80 -0.29 -3.13
CA ASN A 119 -26.84 0.37 -3.91
C ASN A 119 -26.66 0.24 -5.43
N SER A 120 -25.44 -0.03 -5.89
CA SER A 120 -25.11 -0.15 -7.32
C SER A 120 -25.74 -1.36 -8.04
N GLY A 121 -26.44 -2.25 -7.32
CA GLY A 121 -27.30 -3.30 -7.88
C GLY A 121 -26.58 -4.42 -8.65
N THR A 122 -25.29 -4.29 -8.92
CA THR A 122 -24.49 -5.32 -9.59
C THR A 122 -24.06 -6.40 -8.62
N LEU A 123 -24.79 -7.52 -8.62
CA LEU A 123 -24.36 -8.70 -7.87
C LEU A 123 -23.02 -9.22 -8.39
N SER A 124 -22.08 -9.43 -7.48
CA SER A 124 -20.89 -10.23 -7.77
C SER A 124 -21.29 -11.60 -8.31
N LYS A 125 -20.53 -12.16 -9.26
CA LYS A 125 -20.78 -13.51 -9.83
C LYS A 125 -20.96 -14.58 -8.73
N ASN A 126 -20.24 -14.45 -7.62
CA ASN A 126 -20.35 -15.36 -6.48
C ASN A 126 -21.64 -15.15 -5.68
N GLN A 127 -22.06 -13.91 -5.49
CA GLN A 127 -23.34 -13.58 -4.85
C GLN A 127 -24.52 -14.07 -5.70
N ALA A 128 -24.46 -13.87 -7.03
CA ALA A 128 -25.48 -14.35 -7.96
C ALA A 128 -25.59 -15.88 -7.95
N ARG A 129 -24.46 -16.60 -8.00
CA ARG A 129 -24.43 -18.07 -7.84
C ARG A 129 -25.05 -18.51 -6.51
N LYS A 130 -24.74 -17.83 -5.41
CA LYS A 130 -25.26 -18.17 -4.08
C LYS A 130 -26.78 -17.99 -4.01
N LEU A 131 -27.33 -16.92 -4.60
CA LEU A 131 -28.78 -16.71 -4.71
C LEU A 131 -29.45 -17.85 -5.48
N VAL A 132 -28.93 -18.22 -6.66
CA VAL A 132 -29.49 -19.32 -7.47
C VAL A 132 -29.51 -20.66 -6.70
N ILE A 133 -28.45 -20.95 -5.95
CA ILE A 133 -28.38 -22.17 -5.12
C ILE A 133 -29.43 -22.12 -4.00
N ASN A 134 -29.57 -20.98 -3.32
CA ASN A 134 -30.57 -20.82 -2.26
C ASN A 134 -32.01 -20.93 -2.79
N GLU A 135 -32.31 -20.34 -3.95
CA GLU A 135 -33.61 -20.51 -4.61
C GLU A 135 -33.91 -21.96 -4.97
N ARG A 136 -32.90 -22.73 -5.40
CA ARG A 136 -33.08 -24.18 -5.64
C ARG A 136 -33.38 -24.94 -4.36
N LYS A 137 -32.69 -24.61 -3.26
CA LYS A 137 -32.94 -25.22 -1.94
C LYS A 137 -34.34 -24.91 -1.43
N LEU A 138 -34.78 -23.65 -1.52
CA LEU A 138 -36.13 -23.23 -1.14
C LEU A 138 -37.20 -23.98 -1.95
N ARG A 139 -37.07 -24.01 -3.28
CA ARG A 139 -37.99 -24.78 -4.15
C ARG A 139 -38.05 -26.26 -3.80
N ASN A 140 -36.92 -26.86 -3.44
CA ASN A 140 -36.89 -28.27 -3.04
C ASN A 140 -37.55 -28.50 -1.68
N LEU A 141 -37.38 -27.55 -0.74
CA LEU A 141 -38.01 -27.60 0.57
C LEU A 141 -39.54 -27.46 0.47
N GLU A 142 -40.03 -26.53 -0.35
CA GLU A 142 -41.46 -26.34 -0.62
C GLU A 142 -42.09 -27.61 -1.23
N LYS A 143 -41.41 -28.25 -2.19
CA LYS A 143 -41.84 -29.54 -2.77
C LYS A 143 -41.87 -30.68 -1.77
N PHE A 144 -40.94 -30.67 -0.80
CA PHE A 144 -40.89 -31.67 0.25
C PHE A 144 -42.06 -31.47 1.23
N ASN A 145 -42.30 -30.24 1.67
CA ASN A 145 -43.39 -29.90 2.59
C ASN A 145 -44.76 -30.21 1.99
N SER A 146 -45.01 -29.80 0.75
CA SER A 146 -46.27 -30.07 0.04
C SER A 146 -46.55 -31.57 -0.18
N ARG A 147 -45.50 -32.40 -0.34
CA ARG A 147 -45.65 -33.88 -0.40
C ARG A 147 -45.99 -34.52 0.95
N ASN A 148 -45.58 -33.91 2.05
CA ASN A 148 -45.88 -34.41 3.39
C ASN A 148 -47.28 -33.99 3.84
N GLU A 149 -47.73 -32.78 3.48
CA GLU A 149 -49.10 -32.32 3.78
C GLU A 149 -50.18 -33.19 3.12
N ILE A 150 -49.96 -33.68 1.89
CA ILE A 150 -50.90 -34.57 1.16
C ILE A 150 -50.97 -35.99 1.75
N LYS A 151 -50.02 -36.38 2.61
CA LYS A 151 -49.92 -37.72 3.20
C LYS A 151 -50.50 -37.82 4.63
N THR A 152 -51.07 -36.74 5.15
CA THR A 152 -51.77 -36.67 6.44
C THR A 152 -53.26 -36.55 6.19
#